data_AF-A0A7R9U231-F1
#
_entry.id   AF-A0A7R9U231-F1
#
_cell.length_a   1.000
_cell.length_b   1.000
_cell.length_c   1.000
_cell.angle_alpha   90.00
_cell.angle_beta   90.00
_cell.angle_gamma   90.00
#
_symmetry.space_group_name_H-M   'P 1'
#
loop_
_entity.id
_entity.type
_entity.pdbx_description
1 polymer ?
#
loop_
_entity_poly.entity_id
_entity_poly.type
_entity_poly.pdbx_seq_one_letter_code
_entity_poly.pdbx_strand_id
1 'polypeptide(L)'
;LRSALLPKVDTSMGTAGGDEKGGTEAAGSMLDGVEFASYVCHGAPIQCMCLSHDENLLFTGAADGSFFVHDVSVVDSQDKLRVREVAEVAGDFTEEILVTKTDVNKQSLRIEELHKRVEELKLNNEYQLRVKEMTYKEKIQEVRDKFGAELESNRRRYEHLLAEKEEKEKSYEEQITEIERQQAQECEDLEAQYQAKVDAEIQRYNQLVADREEQNRLWDIENKELLERHSLASQRVAEEHNKRVEAEQEAQRNLAEEKKEVVVRFKRVQAAFEHDAEMEIQTMKHRYDQRLKTEREANAKLKGENNVMRKKFLHLKKEVEDQKEEIRNLREKEKELLETIRGLEKDIQGHRKEIREREDTIHDKEKRIYDLKKKNQELEKFKFVLDYKIRELRRQIEPRENEIAAMRTQIEEMDLELEQYYKSNAALDLMIGELRLKMDGMQREIHHQRQRLQGTKAYIQSFSSDLHVCKTSLGDHRRLKIAVTGLYHKYVLAEKVSADLDAADATLDTTADVQRVYNKQREFLERNVDALKRNISKDVEVQGRDHSKLMREGAVLTKELNHLRRESNEMLIQRRKLLKEVVQRGMDPKA
;
A
#
# COMPACT_ATOMS: atom_id res chain seq x y z
N LEU A 1 62.08 -0.18 19.44
CA LEU A 1 61.76 -1.62 19.57
C LEU A 1 61.35 -2.15 18.20
N ARG A 2 62.20 -3.00 17.60
CA ARG A 2 61.98 -4.03 16.54
C ARG A 2 61.08 -3.67 15.35
N SER A 3 61.64 -3.46 14.13
CA SER A 3 62.00 -4.46 13.09
C SER A 3 60.79 -5.22 12.53
N ALA A 4 60.50 -5.17 11.22
CA ALA A 4 61.12 -6.03 10.20
C ALA A 4 60.88 -5.46 8.76
N LEU A 5 61.92 -5.24 7.95
CA LEU A 5 62.47 -6.09 6.85
C LEU A 5 61.64 -5.99 5.54
N LEU A 6 62.05 -5.15 4.56
CA LEU A 6 63.06 -5.30 3.49
C LEU A 6 62.54 -5.96 2.18
N PRO A 7 62.78 -5.34 1.00
CA PRO A 7 62.70 -5.95 -0.33
C PRO A 7 64.10 -6.34 -0.90
N LYS A 8 64.15 -7.27 -1.87
CA LYS A 8 65.26 -7.58 -2.81
C LYS A 8 64.64 -8.17 -4.10
N VAL A 9 64.95 -7.83 -5.36
CA VAL A 9 66.19 -7.63 -6.15
C VAL A 9 66.69 -8.93 -6.86
N ASP A 10 66.66 -8.86 -8.20
CA ASP A 10 67.57 -9.35 -9.27
C ASP A 10 67.52 -10.72 -10.03
N THR A 11 67.74 -10.57 -11.36
CA THR A 11 68.49 -11.41 -12.37
C THR A 11 67.88 -12.72 -12.90
N SER A 12 68.07 -13.24 -14.15
CA SER A 12 68.70 -12.84 -15.45
C SER A 12 68.62 -14.02 -16.47
N MET A 13 68.78 -13.74 -17.79
CA MET A 13 69.21 -14.60 -18.95
C MET A 13 68.29 -15.76 -19.43
N GLY A 14 68.13 -16.14 -20.71
CA GLY A 14 68.80 -15.85 -22.00
C GLY A 14 69.35 -17.15 -22.65
N THR A 15 68.99 -17.51 -23.90
CA THR A 15 69.85 -18.14 -24.97
C THR A 15 69.08 -18.55 -26.24
N ALA A 16 69.78 -18.44 -27.37
CA ALA A 16 69.38 -18.69 -28.77
C ALA A 16 69.76 -20.10 -29.30
N GLY A 17 69.42 -20.40 -30.56
CA GLY A 17 70.02 -21.47 -31.38
C GLY A 17 70.26 -21.03 -32.82
N GLY A 18 71.52 -21.15 -33.29
CA GLY A 18 71.99 -21.04 -34.69
C GLY A 18 71.78 -22.35 -35.47
N ASP A 19 72.39 -22.67 -36.60
CA ASP A 19 73.51 -22.11 -37.38
C ASP A 19 73.53 -22.86 -38.74
N GLU A 20 74.06 -22.26 -39.81
CA GLU A 20 74.94 -22.95 -40.78
C GLU A 20 75.98 -21.96 -41.28
N LYS A 21 77.18 -22.03 -40.71
CA LYS A 21 78.41 -21.36 -41.16
C LYS A 21 79.41 -22.43 -41.62
N GLY A 22 80.06 -22.20 -42.76
CA GLY A 22 81.32 -22.86 -43.10
C GLY A 22 82.49 -22.07 -42.50
N GLY A 23 83.13 -22.63 -41.47
CA GLY A 23 84.40 -22.16 -40.92
C GLY A 23 85.41 -23.30 -40.91
N THR A 24 86.65 -23.01 -41.31
CA THR A 24 87.81 -23.92 -41.28
C THR A 24 88.54 -23.84 -39.94
N GLU A 25 88.73 -24.99 -39.29
CA GLU A 25 89.65 -25.15 -38.15
C GLU A 25 91.09 -25.41 -38.63
N ALA A 26 92.06 -24.93 -37.86
CA ALA A 26 93.40 -25.50 -37.82
C ALA A 26 93.81 -25.71 -36.35
N ALA A 27 93.88 -27.00 -35.97
CA ALA A 27 94.46 -27.52 -34.74
C ALA A 27 95.94 -27.09 -34.61
N GLY A 28 96.57 -27.00 -33.44
CA GLY A 28 96.26 -27.48 -32.11
C GLY A 28 97.59 -27.82 -31.43
N SER A 29 97.83 -27.33 -30.22
CA SER A 29 98.35 -28.10 -29.07
C SER A 29 98.84 -27.16 -27.96
N MET A 30 98.09 -27.22 -26.85
CA MET A 30 98.49 -27.10 -25.45
C MET A 30 99.51 -26.02 -25.06
N LEU A 31 98.97 -24.86 -24.70
CA LEU A 31 99.36 -24.17 -23.46
C LEU A 31 98.07 -23.78 -22.72
N ASP A 32 98.00 -24.18 -21.46
CA ASP A 32 96.89 -23.95 -20.53
C ASP A 32 96.51 -22.46 -20.42
N GLY A 33 95.21 -22.17 -20.40
CA GLY A 33 94.69 -20.97 -19.74
C GLY A 33 94.37 -19.74 -20.59
N VAL A 34 94.17 -19.85 -21.91
CA VAL A 34 93.68 -18.74 -22.75
C VAL A 34 92.34 -19.12 -23.39
N GLU A 35 91.25 -18.42 -23.05
CA GLU A 35 89.95 -18.58 -23.71
C GLU A 35 90.04 -18.01 -25.13
N PHE A 36 89.83 -18.85 -26.14
CA PHE A 36 89.76 -18.43 -27.54
C PHE A 36 88.31 -18.10 -27.90
N ALA A 37 88.04 -16.84 -28.24
CA ALA A 37 86.75 -16.43 -28.82
C ALA A 37 86.81 -16.50 -30.34
N SER A 38 85.93 -17.28 -30.98
CA SER A 38 85.81 -17.35 -32.43
C SER A 38 84.82 -16.31 -32.96
N TYR A 39 85.30 -15.42 -33.83
CA TYR A 39 84.47 -14.45 -34.54
C TYR A 39 84.44 -14.83 -36.02
N VAL A 40 83.27 -14.79 -36.64
CA VAL A 40 83.18 -14.96 -38.10
C VAL A 40 82.71 -13.67 -38.74
N CYS A 41 83.61 -13.12 -39.55
CA CYS A 41 83.50 -11.82 -40.18
C CYS A 41 83.28 -11.92 -41.70
N HIS A 42 83.62 -13.06 -42.31
CA HIS A 42 83.41 -13.30 -43.75
C HIS A 42 82.38 -14.40 -43.98
N GLY A 43 81.58 -14.25 -45.04
CA GLY A 43 80.62 -15.26 -45.50
C GLY A 43 81.22 -16.29 -46.48
N ALA A 44 82.40 -16.02 -47.02
CA ALA A 44 83.16 -16.89 -47.90
C ALA A 44 84.56 -17.22 -47.31
N PRO A 45 85.27 -18.25 -47.82
CA PRO A 45 86.58 -18.62 -47.31
C PRO A 45 87.60 -17.47 -47.41
N ILE A 46 88.33 -17.22 -46.32
CA ILE A 46 89.40 -16.23 -46.27
C ILE A 46 90.56 -16.73 -47.15
N GLN A 47 90.95 -15.94 -48.16
CA GLN A 47 92.04 -16.28 -49.09
C GLN A 47 93.37 -15.67 -48.66
N CYS A 48 93.35 -14.54 -47.94
CA CYS A 48 94.55 -13.90 -47.43
C CYS A 48 94.28 -13.27 -46.05
N MET A 49 95.27 -13.35 -45.17
CA MET A 49 95.28 -12.61 -43.91
C MET A 49 96.69 -12.08 -43.64
N CYS A 50 96.79 -10.86 -43.12
CA CYS A 50 98.06 -10.19 -42.83
C CYS A 50 97.90 -9.25 -41.62
N LEU A 51 98.91 -9.19 -40.75
CA LEU A 51 98.96 -8.20 -39.66
C LEU A 51 99.67 -6.92 -40.12
N SER A 52 99.28 -5.78 -39.55
CA SER A 52 100.02 -4.53 -39.71
C SER A 52 101.41 -4.66 -39.09
N HIS A 53 102.35 -3.82 -39.55
CA HIS A 53 103.74 -3.84 -39.08
C HIS A 53 103.88 -3.56 -37.57
N ASP A 54 102.91 -2.87 -36.98
CA ASP A 54 102.82 -2.58 -35.54
C ASP A 54 101.98 -3.61 -34.76
N GLU A 55 101.55 -4.69 -35.42
CA GLU A 55 100.77 -5.82 -34.86
C GLU A 55 99.42 -5.44 -34.20
N ASN A 56 98.96 -4.20 -34.38
CA ASN A 56 97.71 -3.70 -33.81
C ASN A 56 96.50 -3.93 -34.70
N LEU A 57 96.69 -4.14 -36.02
CA LEU A 57 95.60 -4.34 -36.96
C LEU A 57 95.77 -5.65 -37.73
N LEU A 58 94.70 -6.44 -37.83
CA LEU A 58 94.62 -7.64 -38.66
C LEU A 58 93.75 -7.37 -39.89
N PHE A 59 94.31 -7.60 -41.07
CA PHE A 59 93.64 -7.50 -42.36
C PHE A 59 93.25 -8.89 -42.87
N THR A 60 92.00 -9.08 -43.26
CA THR A 60 91.50 -10.34 -43.83
C THR A 60 90.75 -10.08 -45.14
N GLY A 61 91.06 -10.86 -46.17
CA GLY A 61 90.40 -10.82 -47.47
C GLY A 61 89.79 -12.18 -47.83
N ALA A 62 88.52 -12.21 -48.20
CA ALA A 62 87.81 -13.42 -48.58
C ALA A 62 87.58 -13.56 -50.09
N ALA A 63 87.28 -14.79 -50.51
CA ALA A 63 87.09 -15.18 -51.91
C ALA A 63 85.95 -14.44 -52.63
N ASP A 64 85.01 -13.87 -51.87
CA ASP A 64 83.90 -13.05 -52.36
C ASP A 64 84.27 -11.59 -52.63
N GLY A 65 85.54 -11.22 -52.40
CA GLY A 65 86.05 -9.86 -52.56
C GLY A 65 85.82 -8.96 -51.34
N SER A 66 85.29 -9.48 -50.23
CA SER A 66 85.15 -8.72 -48.99
C SER A 66 86.48 -8.59 -48.24
N PHE A 67 86.75 -7.40 -47.71
CA PHE A 67 87.97 -7.07 -46.97
C PHE A 67 87.60 -6.43 -45.63
N PHE A 68 88.13 -6.97 -44.52
CA PHE A 68 87.89 -6.48 -43.17
C PHE A 68 89.21 -6.11 -42.48
N VAL A 69 89.13 -5.09 -41.61
CA VAL A 69 90.22 -4.64 -40.75
C VAL A 69 89.76 -4.80 -39.31
N HIS A 70 90.50 -5.57 -38.53
CA HIS A 70 90.24 -5.80 -37.11
C HIS A 70 91.31 -5.10 -36.28
N ASP A 71 90.88 -4.33 -35.28
CA ASP A 71 91.78 -3.82 -34.24
C ASP A 71 92.02 -4.93 -33.21
N VAL A 72 93.28 -5.33 -33.05
CA VAL A 72 93.75 -6.42 -32.20
C VAL A 72 94.66 -5.90 -31.09
N SER A 73 94.60 -4.60 -30.79
CA SER A 73 95.36 -4.01 -29.69
C SER A 73 95.07 -4.71 -28.35
N VAL A 74 96.12 -5.22 -27.72
CA VAL A 74 96.04 -5.91 -26.41
C VAL A 74 95.88 -4.86 -25.31
N VAL A 75 94.65 -4.71 -24.80
CA VAL A 75 94.36 -3.80 -23.69
C VAL A 75 94.53 -4.54 -22.36
N ASP A 76 95.68 -4.33 -21.72
CA ASP A 76 95.96 -4.88 -20.39
C ASP A 76 95.11 -4.17 -19.32
N SER A 77 94.38 -4.94 -18.53
CA SER A 77 93.22 -4.48 -17.75
C SER A 77 93.61 -3.92 -16.38
N GLN A 78 94.41 -2.85 -16.33
CA GLN A 78 94.51 -1.95 -15.17
C GLN A 78 94.91 -0.53 -15.61
N ASP A 79 93.97 0.26 -16.14
CA ASP A 79 93.82 1.65 -15.71
C ASP A 79 92.56 2.29 -16.30
N LYS A 80 91.82 2.99 -15.44
CA LYS A 80 90.65 3.77 -15.83
C LYS A 80 91.08 4.94 -16.71
N LEU A 81 90.63 4.89 -17.97
CA LEU A 81 90.15 6.03 -18.76
C LEU A 81 90.93 7.34 -18.56
N ARG A 82 92.20 7.33 -18.97
CA ARG A 82 92.72 8.50 -19.67
C ARG A 82 92.25 8.38 -21.11
N VAL A 83 91.21 9.14 -21.45
CA VAL A 83 90.95 9.53 -22.83
C VAL A 83 92.17 10.33 -23.26
N ARG A 84 93.20 9.62 -23.76
CA ARG A 84 94.29 10.22 -24.51
C ARG A 84 93.66 10.54 -25.84
N GLU A 85 93.51 11.83 -26.10
CA GLU A 85 93.20 12.37 -27.42
C GLU A 85 93.91 11.53 -28.46
N VAL A 86 93.13 11.05 -29.43
CA VAL A 86 93.64 10.47 -30.66
C VAL A 86 94.56 11.54 -31.24
N ALA A 87 95.84 11.39 -30.97
CA ALA A 87 96.89 12.01 -31.76
C ALA A 87 96.71 11.39 -33.15
N GLU A 88 96.00 12.11 -34.02
CA GLU A 88 96.16 11.98 -35.44
C GLU A 88 97.66 11.96 -35.72
N VAL A 89 98.20 10.76 -35.92
CA VAL A 89 99.37 10.58 -36.78
C VAL A 89 98.85 10.59 -38.21
N ALA A 90 98.24 11.71 -38.58
CA ALA A 90 98.15 12.18 -39.95
C ALA A 90 99.18 13.31 -39.99
N GLY A 91 100.25 13.10 -40.77
CA GLY A 91 101.43 13.95 -40.74
C GLY A 91 101.09 15.44 -40.77
N ASP A 92 101.89 16.22 -40.05
CA ASP A 92 101.94 17.68 -40.07
C ASP A 92 102.03 18.20 -41.52
N PHE A 93 100.90 18.31 -42.19
CA PHE A 93 100.69 19.29 -43.24
C PHE A 93 100.25 20.55 -42.50
N THR A 94 101.20 21.46 -42.30
CA THR A 94 100.89 22.85 -41.94
C THR A 94 100.10 23.47 -43.10
N GLU A 95 98.77 23.36 -43.08
CA GLU A 95 97.90 24.27 -43.84
C GLU A 95 97.97 25.64 -43.15
N GLU A 96 99.05 26.38 -43.44
CA GLU A 96 99.16 27.80 -43.12
C GLU A 96 98.17 28.57 -44.01
N ILE A 97 96.93 28.69 -43.55
CA ILE A 97 96.02 29.70 -44.06
C ILE A 97 96.40 31.02 -43.39
N LEU A 98 97.06 31.89 -44.14
CA LEU A 98 97.35 33.28 -43.76
C LEU A 98 96.04 34.07 -43.60
N VAL A 99 95.45 33.98 -42.41
CA VAL A 99 94.35 34.86 -42.00
C VAL A 99 94.96 36.10 -41.36
N THR A 100 94.54 37.28 -41.79
CA THR A 100 95.03 38.52 -41.18
C THR A 100 94.67 38.54 -39.69
N LYS A 101 95.57 39.05 -38.83
CA LYS A 101 95.29 39.22 -37.39
C LYS A 101 93.97 39.97 -37.15
N THR A 102 93.58 40.84 -38.08
CA THR A 102 92.30 41.53 -38.11
C THR A 102 91.09 40.61 -38.30
N ASP A 103 91.16 39.59 -39.15
CA ASP A 103 90.04 38.69 -39.40
C ASP A 103 89.88 37.63 -38.30
N VAL A 104 90.99 37.16 -37.71
CA VAL A 104 90.95 36.35 -36.48
C VAL A 104 90.32 37.15 -35.35
N ASN A 105 90.74 38.40 -35.13
CA ASN A 105 90.14 39.26 -34.11
C ASN A 105 88.65 39.53 -34.37
N LYS A 106 88.23 39.72 -35.63
CA LYS A 106 86.80 39.87 -35.98
C LYS A 106 86.02 38.59 -35.70
N GLN A 107 86.56 37.41 -35.99
CA GLN A 107 85.91 36.14 -35.67
C GLN A 107 85.85 35.91 -34.16
N SER A 108 86.92 36.18 -33.42
CA SER A 108 86.93 36.10 -31.95
C SER A 108 85.89 37.04 -31.32
N LEU A 109 85.79 38.30 -31.80
CA LEU A 109 84.76 39.24 -31.35
C LEU A 109 83.35 38.75 -31.67
N ARG A 110 83.15 38.14 -32.85
CA ARG A 110 81.85 37.58 -33.24
C ARG A 110 81.48 36.34 -32.44
N ILE A 111 82.46 35.51 -32.07
CA ILE A 111 82.28 34.37 -31.18
C ILE A 111 81.92 34.85 -29.77
N GLU A 112 82.57 35.90 -29.25
CA GLU A 112 82.20 36.50 -27.95
C GLU A 112 80.80 37.13 -27.99
N GLU A 113 80.44 37.82 -29.07
CA GLU A 113 79.11 38.41 -29.24
C GLU A 113 78.03 37.33 -29.32
N LEU A 114 78.29 36.23 -30.04
CA LEU A 114 77.40 35.07 -30.09
C LEU A 114 77.32 34.37 -28.73
N HIS A 115 78.42 34.23 -27.99
CA HIS A 115 78.40 33.69 -26.64
C HIS A 115 77.55 34.53 -25.69
N LYS A 116 77.73 35.86 -25.69
CA LYS A 116 76.88 36.79 -24.93
C LYS A 116 75.41 36.65 -25.32
N ARG A 117 75.11 36.53 -26.61
CA ARG A 117 73.74 36.34 -27.10
C ARG A 117 73.15 35.00 -26.66
N VAL A 118 73.94 33.94 -26.63
CA VAL A 118 73.52 32.62 -26.13
C VAL A 118 73.28 32.66 -24.62
N GLU A 119 74.13 33.34 -23.84
CA GLU A 119 73.93 33.55 -22.41
C GLU A 119 72.69 34.38 -22.11
N GLU A 120 72.48 35.48 -22.85
CA GLU A 120 71.26 36.29 -22.77
C GLU A 120 70.01 35.47 -23.09
N LEU A 121 70.05 34.64 -24.15
CA LEU A 121 68.94 33.76 -24.51
C LEU A 121 68.70 32.67 -23.46
N LYS A 122 69.75 32.09 -22.86
CA LYS A 122 69.63 31.13 -21.77
C LYS A 122 68.99 31.77 -20.54
N LEU A 123 69.45 32.95 -20.15
CA LEU A 123 68.89 33.70 -19.01
C LEU A 123 67.42 34.09 -19.25
N ASN A 124 67.09 34.54 -20.47
CA ASN A 124 65.72 34.87 -20.84
C ASN A 124 64.81 33.64 -20.87
N ASN A 125 65.29 32.48 -21.35
CA ASN A 125 64.54 31.24 -21.33
C ASN A 125 64.30 30.75 -19.90
N GLU A 126 65.33 30.78 -19.04
CA GLU A 126 65.21 30.43 -17.62
C GLU A 126 64.24 31.36 -16.88
N TYR A 127 64.28 32.66 -17.18
CA TYR A 127 63.33 33.63 -16.66
C TYR A 127 61.89 33.32 -17.11
N GLN A 128 61.66 33.04 -18.39
CA GLN A 128 60.32 32.65 -18.89
C GLN A 128 59.83 31.34 -18.27
N LEU A 129 60.71 30.37 -18.06
CA LEU A 129 60.40 29.12 -17.36
C LEU A 129 59.96 29.38 -15.93
N ARG A 130 60.67 30.22 -15.16
CA ARG A 130 60.27 30.60 -13.80
C ARG A 130 58.92 31.32 -13.76
N VAL A 131 58.66 32.24 -14.71
CA VAL A 131 57.36 32.92 -14.80
C VAL A 131 56.24 31.90 -15.09
N LYS A 132 56.46 30.96 -16.02
CA LYS A 132 55.48 29.89 -16.29
C LYS A 132 55.28 28.99 -15.07
N GLU A 133 56.33 28.57 -14.39
CA GLU A 133 56.21 27.79 -13.15
C GLU A 133 55.44 28.54 -12.06
N MET A 134 55.70 29.84 -11.89
CA MET A 134 54.99 30.67 -10.93
C MET A 134 53.49 30.75 -11.27
N THR A 135 53.16 31.04 -12.53
CA THR A 135 51.75 31.10 -12.99
C THR A 135 51.04 29.75 -12.91
N TYR A 136 51.73 28.63 -13.16
CA TYR A 136 51.14 27.30 -12.96
C TYR A 136 50.94 26.98 -11.48
N LYS A 137 51.86 27.35 -10.60
CA LYS A 137 51.69 27.22 -9.14
C LYS A 137 50.51 28.04 -8.63
N GLU A 138 50.36 29.28 -9.10
CA GLU A 138 49.22 30.14 -8.76
C GLU A 138 47.91 29.51 -9.23
N LYS A 139 47.82 29.02 -10.48
CA LYS A 139 46.62 28.32 -10.97
C LYS A 139 46.30 27.07 -10.17
N ILE A 140 47.30 26.27 -9.81
CA ILE A 140 47.11 25.08 -8.97
C ILE A 140 46.58 25.48 -7.59
N GLN A 141 47.10 26.55 -7.01
CA GLN A 141 46.65 27.05 -5.72
C GLN A 141 45.22 27.60 -5.79
N GLU A 142 44.90 28.39 -6.82
CA GLU A 142 43.54 28.92 -7.03
C GLU A 142 42.51 27.79 -7.20
N VAL A 143 42.85 26.76 -7.96
CA VAL A 143 42.00 25.57 -8.13
C VAL A 143 41.86 24.81 -6.81
N ARG A 144 42.94 24.65 -6.04
CA ARG A 144 42.90 24.01 -4.72
C ARG A 144 42.03 24.78 -3.74
N ASP A 145 42.11 26.10 -3.74
CA ASP A 145 41.33 26.97 -2.86
C ASP A 145 39.84 26.96 -3.25
N LYS A 146 39.53 26.94 -4.55
CA LYS A 146 38.16 26.75 -5.06
C LYS A 146 37.57 25.41 -4.62
N PHE A 147 38.30 24.31 -4.82
CA PHE A 147 37.83 23.00 -4.37
C PHE A 147 37.73 22.92 -2.84
N GLY A 148 38.64 23.56 -2.10
CA GLY A 148 38.57 23.66 -0.64
C GLY A 148 37.31 24.39 -0.18
N ALA A 149 37.00 25.54 -0.79
CA ALA A 149 35.80 26.31 -0.49
C ALA A 149 34.50 25.55 -0.84
N GLU A 150 34.47 24.85 -1.97
CA GLU A 150 33.35 23.98 -2.35
C GLU A 150 33.19 22.81 -1.37
N LEU A 151 34.29 22.20 -0.93
CA LEU A 151 34.26 21.11 0.05
C LEU A 151 33.72 21.59 1.39
N GLU A 152 34.16 22.76 1.87
CA GLU A 152 33.65 23.37 3.11
C GLU A 152 32.18 23.77 2.99
N SER A 153 31.77 24.33 1.86
CA SER A 153 30.37 24.67 1.58
C SER A 153 29.48 23.44 1.61
N ASN A 154 29.89 22.36 0.94
CA ASN A 154 29.17 21.09 0.95
C ASN A 154 29.14 20.45 2.34
N ARG A 155 30.24 20.54 3.09
CA ARG A 155 30.29 20.07 4.48
C ARG A 155 29.30 20.83 5.36
N ARG A 156 29.23 22.16 5.26
CA ARG A 156 28.25 22.98 6.01
C ARG A 156 26.81 22.64 5.63
N ARG A 157 26.53 22.41 4.33
CA ARG A 157 25.21 21.95 3.88
C ARG A 157 24.86 20.58 4.46
N TYR A 158 25.82 19.66 4.49
CA TYR A 158 25.63 18.34 5.07
C TYR A 158 25.39 18.40 6.58
N GLU A 159 26.17 19.19 7.31
CA GLU A 159 25.97 19.42 8.76
C GLU A 159 24.61 20.07 9.05
N HIS A 160 24.17 21.03 8.24
CA HIS A 160 22.84 21.63 8.37
C HIS A 160 21.72 20.62 8.12
N LEU A 161 21.84 19.81 7.06
CA LEU A 161 20.85 18.77 6.75
C LEU A 161 20.78 17.69 7.84
N LEU A 162 21.91 17.34 8.46
CA LEU A 162 21.97 16.47 9.63
C LEU A 162 21.22 17.08 10.81
N ALA A 163 21.43 18.36 11.11
CA ALA A 163 20.72 19.03 12.19
C ALA A 163 19.20 19.10 11.94
N GLU A 164 18.77 19.41 10.70
CA GLU A 164 17.33 19.39 10.34
C GLU A 164 16.73 17.98 10.44
N LYS A 165 17.50 16.95 10.09
CA LYS A 165 17.09 15.56 10.25
C LYS A 165 16.88 15.23 11.72
N GLU A 166 17.85 15.57 12.58
CA GLU A 166 17.77 15.33 14.02
C GLU A 166 16.60 16.09 14.67
N GLU A 167 16.34 17.33 14.26
CA GLU A 167 15.21 18.12 14.75
C GLU A 167 13.86 17.49 14.35
N LYS A 168 13.74 17.02 13.11
CA LYS A 168 12.54 16.30 12.64
C LYS A 168 12.37 14.97 13.35
N GLU A 169 13.43 14.19 13.52
CA GLU A 169 13.40 12.92 14.27
C GLU A 169 12.91 13.15 15.70
N LYS A 170 13.42 14.18 16.37
CA LYS A 170 12.97 14.55 17.71
C LYS A 170 11.51 15.00 17.75
N SER A 171 11.08 15.82 16.78
CA SER A 171 9.68 16.24 16.67
C SER A 171 8.73 15.06 16.45
N TYR A 172 9.14 14.07 15.64
CA TYR A 172 8.36 12.86 15.43
C TYR A 172 8.34 11.96 16.66
N GLU A 173 9.46 11.81 17.37
CA GLU A 173 9.51 11.09 18.65
C GLU A 173 8.56 11.74 19.68
N GLU A 174 8.58 13.06 19.81
CA GLU A 174 7.65 13.79 20.70
C GLU A 174 6.19 13.55 20.30
N GLN A 175 5.85 13.62 19.02
CA GLN A 175 4.50 13.32 18.53
C GLN A 175 4.07 11.87 18.80
N ILE A 176 4.98 10.90 18.61
CA ILE A 176 4.72 9.49 18.91
C ILE A 176 4.45 9.33 20.41
N THR A 177 5.29 9.90 21.28
CA THR A 177 5.10 9.79 22.74
C THR A 177 3.80 10.46 23.21
N GLU A 178 3.39 11.56 22.60
CA GLU A 178 2.11 12.21 22.93
C GLU A 178 0.91 11.38 22.47
N ILE A 179 0.97 10.76 21.30
CA ILE A 179 -0.07 9.84 20.82
C ILE A 179 -0.14 8.60 21.72
N GLU A 180 1.00 8.03 22.10
CA GLU A 180 1.06 6.89 23.03
C GLU A 180 0.48 7.25 24.40
N ARG A 181 0.78 8.45 24.90
CA ARG A 181 0.22 8.98 26.15
C ARG A 181 -1.29 9.15 26.06
N GLN A 182 -1.80 9.70 24.96
CA GLN A 182 -3.24 9.86 24.73
C GLN A 182 -3.95 8.50 24.65
N GLN A 183 -3.39 7.54 23.91
CA GLN A 183 -3.94 6.19 23.81
C GLN A 183 -3.94 5.47 25.16
N ALA A 184 -2.87 5.60 25.96
CA ALA A 184 -2.81 5.04 27.30
C ALA A 184 -3.90 5.64 28.20
N GLN A 185 -4.10 6.96 28.14
CA GLN A 185 -5.13 7.65 28.90
C GLN A 185 -6.55 7.24 28.45
N GLU A 186 -6.80 7.11 27.15
CA GLU A 186 -8.07 6.61 26.62
C GLU A 186 -8.35 5.16 27.06
N CYS A 187 -7.32 4.30 27.11
CA CYS A 187 -7.42 2.95 27.63
C CYS A 187 -7.78 2.95 29.12
N GLU A 188 -7.11 3.75 29.96
CA GLU A 188 -7.42 3.89 31.38
C GLU A 188 -8.85 4.41 31.61
N ASP A 189 -9.28 5.43 30.85
CA ASP A 189 -10.63 5.98 30.95
C ASP A 189 -11.69 4.95 30.55
N LEU A 190 -11.41 4.15 29.52
CA LEU A 190 -12.31 3.09 29.07
C LEU A 190 -12.39 1.94 30.09
N GLU A 191 -11.26 1.54 30.66
CA GLU A 191 -11.18 0.55 31.74
C GLU A 191 -11.97 1.05 32.97
N ALA A 192 -11.78 2.30 33.38
CA ALA A 192 -12.52 2.90 34.48
C ALA A 192 -14.04 2.93 34.23
N GLN A 193 -14.47 3.25 33.01
CA GLN A 193 -15.88 3.22 32.63
C GLN A 193 -16.48 1.81 32.68
N TYR A 194 -15.75 0.80 32.21
CA TYR A 194 -16.21 -0.59 32.30
C TYR A 194 -16.24 -1.09 33.73
N GLN A 195 -15.23 -0.74 34.53
CA GLN A 195 -15.18 -1.08 35.94
C GLN A 195 -16.37 -0.47 36.69
N ALA A 196 -16.69 0.81 36.44
CA ALA A 196 -17.86 1.45 37.04
C ALA A 196 -19.19 0.78 36.64
N LYS A 197 -19.32 0.30 35.39
CA LYS A 197 -20.50 -0.46 34.95
C LYS A 197 -20.61 -1.82 35.65
N VAL A 198 -19.48 -2.51 35.81
CA VAL A 198 -19.42 -3.79 36.55
C VAL A 198 -19.81 -3.56 38.00
N ASP A 199 -19.26 -2.54 38.65
CA ASP A 199 -19.58 -2.19 40.04
C ASP A 199 -21.06 -1.84 40.20
N ALA A 200 -21.64 -1.09 39.26
CA ALA A 200 -23.06 -0.77 39.26
C ALA A 200 -23.95 -2.04 39.14
N GLU A 201 -23.57 -3.00 38.29
CA GLU A 201 -24.32 -4.25 38.19
C GLU A 201 -24.12 -5.18 39.38
N ILE A 202 -22.94 -5.18 40.01
CA ILE A 202 -22.72 -5.86 41.29
C ILE A 202 -23.63 -5.27 42.37
N GLN A 203 -23.73 -3.94 42.45
CA GLN A 203 -24.63 -3.28 43.40
C GLN A 203 -26.09 -3.65 43.14
N ARG A 204 -26.53 -3.63 41.88
CA ARG A 204 -27.89 -4.02 41.49
C ARG A 204 -28.18 -5.49 41.81
N TYR A 205 -27.21 -6.38 41.55
CA TYR A 205 -27.32 -7.79 41.90
C TYR A 205 -27.44 -7.98 43.42
N ASN A 206 -26.61 -7.30 44.20
CA ASN A 206 -26.65 -7.38 45.66
C ASN A 206 -27.97 -6.84 46.22
N GLN A 207 -28.51 -5.75 45.65
CA GLN A 207 -29.85 -5.25 46.00
C GLN A 207 -30.93 -6.29 45.69
N LEU A 208 -30.89 -6.91 44.52
CA LEU A 208 -31.86 -7.94 44.15
C LEU A 208 -31.78 -9.18 45.06
N VAL A 209 -30.57 -9.57 45.46
CA VAL A 209 -30.36 -10.65 46.44
C VAL A 209 -30.95 -10.27 47.79
N ALA A 210 -30.69 -9.05 48.28
CA ALA A 210 -31.25 -8.56 49.53
C ALA A 210 -32.80 -8.49 49.50
N ASP A 211 -33.38 -8.00 48.40
CA ASP A 211 -34.84 -7.96 48.21
C ASP A 211 -35.43 -9.37 48.20
N ARG A 212 -34.77 -10.32 47.53
CA ARG A 212 -35.18 -11.73 47.52
C ARG A 212 -35.11 -12.35 48.91
N GLU A 213 -34.05 -12.09 49.65
CA GLU A 213 -33.89 -12.58 51.03
C GLU A 213 -34.98 -12.02 51.95
N GLU A 214 -35.30 -10.73 51.84
CA GLU A 214 -36.36 -10.12 52.62
C GLU A 214 -37.74 -10.68 52.24
N GLN A 215 -38.02 -10.88 50.95
CA GLN A 215 -39.26 -11.54 50.52
C GLN A 215 -39.37 -12.97 51.05
N ASN A 216 -38.29 -13.75 50.96
CA ASN A 216 -38.26 -15.10 51.54
C ASN A 216 -38.50 -15.07 53.05
N ARG A 217 -37.91 -14.11 53.77
CA ARG A 217 -38.10 -13.93 55.21
C ARG A 217 -39.55 -13.63 55.56
N LEU A 218 -40.19 -12.73 54.80
CA LEU A 218 -41.61 -12.40 54.99
C LEU A 218 -42.50 -13.61 54.70
N TRP A 219 -42.23 -14.35 53.62
CA TRP A 219 -42.92 -15.59 53.30
C TRP A 219 -42.78 -16.65 54.39
N ASP A 220 -41.57 -16.83 54.94
CA ASP A 220 -41.32 -17.76 56.02
C ASP A 220 -42.08 -17.38 57.30
N ILE A 221 -42.21 -16.08 57.60
CA ILE A 221 -43.02 -15.59 58.72
C ILE A 221 -44.50 -15.86 58.46
N GLU A 222 -45.03 -15.49 57.30
CA GLU A 222 -46.44 -15.71 56.95
C GLU A 222 -46.80 -17.20 56.97
N ASN A 223 -45.92 -18.05 56.44
CA ASN A 223 -46.12 -19.50 56.43
C ASN A 223 -46.08 -20.08 57.84
N LYS A 224 -45.17 -19.60 58.71
CA LYS A 224 -45.16 -19.99 60.14
C LYS A 224 -46.44 -19.58 60.84
N GLU A 225 -46.90 -18.33 60.66
CA GLU A 225 -48.16 -17.86 61.25
C GLU A 225 -49.36 -18.67 60.74
N LEU A 226 -49.39 -19.01 59.46
CA LEU A 226 -50.45 -19.82 58.87
C LEU A 226 -50.44 -21.24 59.46
N LEU A 227 -49.27 -21.87 59.58
CA LEU A 227 -49.10 -23.19 60.21
C LEU A 227 -49.52 -23.16 61.69
N GLU A 228 -49.16 -22.13 62.43
CA GLU A 228 -49.58 -21.94 63.83
C GLU A 228 -51.10 -21.77 63.94
N ARG A 229 -51.72 -20.94 63.10
CA ARG A 229 -53.18 -20.77 63.05
C ARG A 229 -53.88 -22.09 62.70
N HIS A 230 -53.38 -22.84 61.72
CA HIS A 230 -53.94 -24.14 61.36
C HIS A 230 -53.77 -25.17 62.48
N SER A 231 -52.61 -25.21 63.12
CA SER A 231 -52.33 -26.09 64.26
C SER A 231 -53.28 -25.79 65.43
N LEU A 232 -53.46 -24.51 65.75
CA LEU A 232 -54.36 -24.08 66.83
C LEU A 232 -55.83 -24.34 66.47
N ALA A 233 -56.25 -24.11 65.24
CA ALA A 233 -57.60 -24.46 64.78
C ALA A 233 -57.85 -25.97 64.85
N SER A 234 -56.88 -26.78 64.43
CA SER A 234 -56.94 -28.24 64.51
C SER A 234 -57.01 -28.73 65.96
N GLN A 235 -56.20 -28.15 66.85
CA GLN A 235 -56.26 -28.42 68.29
C GLN A 235 -57.62 -28.05 68.89
N ARG A 236 -58.18 -26.88 68.55
CA ARG A 236 -59.52 -26.48 69.02
C ARG A 236 -60.60 -27.46 68.57
N VAL A 237 -60.58 -27.86 67.31
CA VAL A 237 -61.53 -28.87 66.78
C VAL A 237 -61.35 -30.21 67.50
N ALA A 238 -60.12 -30.66 67.72
CA ALA A 238 -59.84 -31.88 68.47
C ALA A 238 -60.33 -31.81 69.93
N GLU A 239 -60.11 -30.68 70.61
CA GLU A 239 -60.59 -30.44 71.98
C GLU A 239 -62.13 -30.39 72.04
N GLU A 240 -62.78 -29.72 71.10
CA GLU A 240 -64.24 -29.68 71.01
C GLU A 240 -64.83 -31.08 70.78
N HIS A 241 -64.21 -31.88 69.91
CA HIS A 241 -64.60 -33.27 69.71
C HIS A 241 -64.37 -34.12 70.96
N ASN A 242 -63.23 -33.99 71.64
CA ASN A 242 -62.96 -34.70 72.88
C ASN A 242 -63.95 -34.33 73.98
N LYS A 243 -64.28 -33.04 74.15
CA LYS A 243 -65.31 -32.59 75.10
C LYS A 243 -66.69 -33.16 74.78
N ARG A 244 -67.07 -33.23 73.50
CA ARG A 244 -68.33 -33.86 73.07
C ARG A 244 -68.34 -35.35 73.41
N VAL A 245 -67.23 -36.06 73.16
CA VAL A 245 -67.09 -37.48 73.50
C VAL A 245 -67.17 -37.69 75.01
N GLU A 246 -66.49 -36.88 75.81
CA GLU A 246 -66.56 -36.95 77.28
C GLU A 246 -67.97 -36.68 77.80
N ALA A 247 -68.65 -35.64 77.30
CA ALA A 247 -70.03 -35.34 77.68
C ALA A 247 -71.00 -36.47 77.30
N GLU A 248 -70.81 -37.10 76.15
CA GLU A 248 -71.62 -38.24 75.72
C GLU A 248 -71.33 -39.50 76.56
N GLN A 249 -70.07 -39.73 76.95
CA GLN A 249 -69.71 -40.80 77.88
C GLN A 249 -70.31 -40.57 79.29
N GLU A 250 -70.31 -39.33 79.79
CA GLU A 250 -70.91 -38.97 81.07
C GLU A 250 -72.44 -39.10 81.03
N ALA A 251 -73.07 -38.64 79.95
CA ALA A 251 -74.50 -38.86 79.71
C ALA A 251 -74.85 -40.35 79.69
N GLN A 252 -74.04 -41.20 79.05
CA GLN A 252 -74.23 -42.66 79.07
C GLN A 252 -74.10 -43.26 80.47
N ARG A 253 -73.15 -42.78 81.29
CA ARG A 253 -72.99 -43.22 82.69
C ARG A 253 -74.21 -42.82 83.52
N ASN A 254 -74.66 -41.57 83.43
CA ASN A 254 -75.85 -41.09 84.14
C ASN A 254 -77.09 -41.89 83.75
N LEU A 255 -77.30 -42.13 82.45
CA LEU A 255 -78.42 -42.96 81.97
C LEU A 255 -78.35 -44.40 82.50
N ALA A 256 -77.13 -44.95 82.63
CA ALA A 256 -76.92 -46.29 83.19
C ALA A 256 -77.19 -46.33 84.70
N GLU A 257 -76.88 -45.27 85.44
CA GLU A 257 -77.21 -45.13 86.87
C GLU A 257 -78.71 -44.92 87.09
N GLU A 258 -79.35 -44.03 86.33
CA GLU A 258 -80.80 -43.86 86.33
C GLU A 258 -81.52 -45.18 86.01
N LYS A 259 -81.03 -45.94 85.04
CA LYS A 259 -81.56 -47.27 84.73
C LYS A 259 -81.43 -48.22 85.93
N LYS A 260 -80.31 -48.21 86.65
CA LYS A 260 -80.13 -49.03 87.87
C LYS A 260 -81.08 -48.57 88.98
N GLU A 261 -81.24 -47.27 89.19
CA GLU A 261 -82.17 -46.72 90.17
C GLU A 261 -83.62 -47.11 89.86
N VAL A 262 -84.05 -46.98 88.61
CA VAL A 262 -85.40 -47.37 88.16
C VAL A 262 -85.61 -48.86 88.40
N VAL A 263 -84.62 -49.71 88.13
CA VAL A 263 -84.71 -51.16 88.42
C VAL A 263 -84.85 -51.42 89.92
N VAL A 264 -84.11 -50.73 90.78
CA VAL A 264 -84.22 -50.88 92.24
C VAL A 264 -85.55 -50.37 92.78
N ARG A 265 -86.01 -49.20 92.30
CA ARG A 265 -87.34 -48.66 92.65
C ARG A 265 -88.45 -49.60 92.18
N PHE A 266 -88.36 -50.12 90.97
CA PHE A 266 -89.31 -51.08 90.42
C PHE A 266 -89.39 -52.35 91.29
N LYS A 267 -88.25 -52.90 91.73
CA LYS A 267 -88.24 -54.06 92.64
C LYS A 267 -88.87 -53.76 94.01
N ARG A 268 -88.67 -52.56 94.57
CA ARG A 268 -89.31 -52.14 95.82
C ARG A 268 -90.82 -51.95 95.67
N VAL A 269 -91.24 -51.33 94.57
CA VAL A 269 -92.67 -51.16 94.24
C VAL A 269 -93.30 -52.52 94.00
N GLN A 270 -92.63 -53.44 93.31
CA GLN A 270 -93.11 -54.80 93.09
C GLN A 270 -93.31 -55.56 94.41
N ALA A 271 -92.36 -55.51 95.35
CA ALA A 271 -92.50 -56.16 96.65
C ALA A 271 -93.64 -55.57 97.50
N ALA A 272 -93.88 -54.25 97.43
CA ALA A 272 -95.03 -53.62 98.07
C ALA A 272 -96.35 -54.04 97.39
N PHE A 273 -96.37 -54.13 96.05
CA PHE A 273 -97.52 -54.59 95.28
C PHE A 273 -97.86 -56.06 95.56
N GLU A 274 -96.88 -56.93 95.77
CA GLU A 274 -97.10 -58.35 96.09
C GLU A 274 -97.75 -58.51 97.49
N HIS A 275 -97.36 -57.69 98.46
CA HIS A 275 -97.97 -57.66 99.79
C HIS A 275 -99.38 -57.05 99.79
N ASP A 276 -99.59 -55.99 99.02
CA ASP A 276 -100.91 -55.36 98.85
C ASP A 276 -101.86 -56.25 98.02
N ALA A 277 -101.36 -57.00 97.03
CA ALA A 277 -102.14 -57.92 96.21
C ALA A 277 -102.66 -59.14 96.99
N GLU A 278 -101.93 -59.64 97.99
CA GLU A 278 -102.42 -60.73 98.86
C GLU A 278 -103.58 -60.27 99.77
N MET A 279 -103.55 -59.02 100.21
CA MET A 279 -104.64 -58.39 100.97
C MET A 279 -105.82 -57.96 100.06
N GLU A 280 -105.52 -57.58 98.81
CA GLU A 280 -106.53 -57.26 97.80
C GLU A 280 -107.23 -58.50 97.22
N ILE A 281 -106.58 -59.66 97.10
CA ILE A 281 -107.22 -60.89 96.57
C ILE A 281 -108.40 -61.35 97.44
N GLN A 282 -108.33 -61.16 98.77
CA GLN A 282 -109.44 -61.48 99.68
C GLN A 282 -110.60 -60.47 99.60
N THR A 283 -110.32 -59.20 99.29
CA THR A 283 -111.33 -58.14 99.11
C THR A 283 -111.88 -58.05 97.68
N MET A 284 -111.12 -58.52 96.69
CA MET A 284 -111.48 -58.54 95.26
C MET A 284 -112.48 -59.64 94.91
N LYS A 285 -112.46 -60.79 95.62
CA LYS A 285 -113.48 -61.84 95.46
C LYS A 285 -114.90 -61.32 95.76
N HIS A 286 -115.03 -60.27 96.58
CA HIS A 286 -116.31 -59.63 96.93
C HIS A 286 -116.68 -58.45 95.99
N ARG A 287 -115.70 -57.80 95.35
CA ARG A 287 -115.94 -56.66 94.43
C ARG A 287 -116.20 -57.07 92.98
N TYR A 288 -115.72 -58.22 92.52
CA TYR A 288 -115.84 -58.61 91.11
C TYR A 288 -117.24 -59.04 90.66
N ASP A 289 -118.12 -59.42 91.59
CA ASP A 289 -119.56 -59.62 91.31
C ASP A 289 -120.29 -58.30 90.99
N GLN A 290 -119.79 -57.16 91.48
CA GLN A 290 -120.38 -55.83 91.22
C GLN A 290 -119.84 -55.16 89.95
N ARG A 291 -118.61 -55.46 89.53
CA ARG A 291 -117.96 -54.84 88.34
C ARG A 291 -118.41 -55.40 86.99
N LEU A 292 -119.03 -56.58 86.94
CA LEU A 292 -119.58 -57.15 85.69
C LEU A 292 -120.77 -56.34 85.13
N LYS A 293 -121.43 -55.54 85.98
CA LYS A 293 -122.59 -54.71 85.62
C LYS A 293 -122.19 -53.41 84.92
N THR A 294 -121.03 -52.84 85.26
CA THR A 294 -120.55 -51.54 84.73
C THR A 294 -119.83 -51.64 83.38
N GLU A 295 -119.26 -52.80 83.04
CA GLU A 295 -118.56 -53.04 81.77
C GLU A 295 -119.49 -53.08 80.54
N ARG A 296 -120.80 -53.26 80.72
CA ARG A 296 -121.77 -53.20 79.60
C ARG A 296 -122.00 -51.78 79.07
N GLU A 297 -121.66 -50.75 79.84
CA GLU A 297 -121.89 -49.33 79.47
C GLU A 297 -120.69 -48.69 78.75
N ALA A 298 -119.46 -49.22 78.92
CA ALA A 298 -118.23 -48.70 78.29
C ALA A 298 -118.09 -49.07 76.80
N ASN A 299 -118.67 -50.19 76.36
CA ASN A 299 -118.55 -50.71 74.99
C ASN A 299 -119.26 -49.82 73.94
N ALA A 300 -120.17 -48.94 74.36
CA ALA A 300 -120.87 -48.00 73.48
C ALA A 300 -120.00 -46.81 73.03
N LYS A 301 -119.00 -46.39 73.83
CA LYS A 301 -118.14 -45.23 73.52
C LYS A 301 -117.07 -45.53 72.47
N LEU A 302 -116.53 -46.75 72.46
CA LEU A 302 -115.45 -47.19 71.56
C LEU A 302 -115.86 -47.27 70.07
N LYS A 303 -117.17 -47.31 69.75
CA LYS A 303 -117.66 -47.29 68.36
C LYS A 303 -117.58 -45.91 67.70
N GLY A 304 -117.55 -44.81 68.45
CA GLY A 304 -117.45 -43.44 67.91
C GLY A 304 -116.04 -43.08 67.44
N GLU A 305 -115.02 -43.49 68.20
CA GLU A 305 -113.60 -43.19 67.94
C GLU A 305 -113.09 -43.88 66.67
N ASN A 306 -113.67 -45.04 66.32
CA ASN A 306 -113.28 -45.82 65.15
C ASN A 306 -113.59 -45.10 63.80
N ASN A 307 -114.65 -44.30 63.74
CA ASN A 307 -115.02 -43.55 62.52
C ASN A 307 -114.13 -42.33 62.26
N VAL A 308 -113.56 -41.71 63.31
CA VAL A 308 -112.65 -40.57 63.18
C VAL A 308 -111.28 -41.02 62.66
N MET A 309 -110.79 -42.18 63.12
CA MET A 309 -109.51 -42.73 62.67
C MET A 309 -109.49 -43.11 61.19
N ARG A 310 -110.63 -43.57 60.63
CA ARG A 310 -110.77 -43.86 59.20
C ARG A 310 -110.59 -42.62 58.30
N LYS A 311 -111.09 -41.45 58.73
CA LYS A 311 -110.95 -40.20 57.95
C LYS A 311 -109.50 -39.67 57.96
N LYS A 312 -108.81 -39.76 59.11
CA LYS A 312 -107.38 -39.40 59.21
C LYS A 312 -106.52 -40.31 58.33
N PHE A 313 -106.80 -41.60 58.29
CA PHE A 313 -106.06 -42.55 57.45
C PHE A 313 -106.16 -42.23 55.95
N LEU A 314 -107.35 -41.82 55.48
CA LEU A 314 -107.55 -41.47 54.07
C LEU A 314 -106.81 -40.18 53.68
N HIS A 315 -106.72 -39.21 54.59
CA HIS A 315 -105.98 -37.97 54.39
C HIS A 315 -104.46 -38.22 54.31
N LEU A 316 -103.89 -38.97 55.25
CA LEU A 316 -102.47 -39.35 55.20
C LEU A 316 -102.12 -40.13 53.93
N LYS A 317 -103.02 -41.00 53.46
CA LYS A 317 -102.79 -41.76 52.22
C LYS A 317 -102.66 -40.84 51.00
N LYS A 318 -103.46 -39.77 50.94
CA LYS A 318 -103.40 -38.76 49.87
C LYS A 318 -102.11 -37.93 49.95
N GLU A 319 -101.70 -37.49 51.14
CA GLU A 319 -100.42 -36.78 51.33
C GLU A 319 -99.21 -37.64 50.92
N VAL A 320 -99.24 -38.95 51.21
CA VAL A 320 -98.20 -39.88 50.77
C VAL A 320 -98.17 -40.03 49.24
N GLU A 321 -99.32 -39.97 48.57
CA GLU A 321 -99.40 -40.00 47.11
C GLU A 321 -98.80 -38.72 46.49
N ASP A 322 -99.16 -37.55 47.03
CA ASP A 322 -98.66 -36.24 46.60
C ASP A 322 -97.14 -36.13 46.81
N GLN A 323 -96.62 -36.56 47.96
CA GLN A 323 -95.17 -36.60 48.23
C GLN A 323 -94.41 -37.56 47.30
N LYS A 324 -95.02 -38.68 46.90
CA LYS A 324 -94.40 -39.62 45.94
C LYS A 324 -94.28 -39.00 44.55
N GLU A 325 -95.25 -38.18 44.15
CA GLU A 325 -95.22 -37.47 42.86
C GLU A 325 -94.15 -36.36 42.87
N GLU A 326 -94.01 -35.62 43.97
CA GLU A 326 -92.94 -34.64 44.14
C GLU A 326 -91.54 -35.29 44.11
N ILE A 327 -91.37 -36.45 44.73
CA ILE A 327 -90.12 -37.23 44.66
C ILE A 327 -89.80 -37.66 43.22
N ARG A 328 -90.80 -38.00 42.39
CA ARG A 328 -90.55 -38.34 40.97
C ARG A 328 -90.06 -37.12 40.19
N ASN A 329 -90.71 -35.97 40.36
CA ASN A 329 -90.32 -34.74 39.68
C ASN A 329 -88.89 -34.29 40.06
N LEU A 330 -88.51 -34.45 41.33
CA LEU A 330 -87.14 -34.16 41.78
C LEU A 330 -86.10 -35.12 41.18
N ARG A 331 -86.43 -36.41 41.04
CA ARG A 331 -85.55 -37.41 40.40
C ARG A 331 -85.38 -37.18 38.90
N GLU A 332 -86.39 -36.66 38.21
CA GLU A 332 -86.27 -36.30 36.80
C GLU A 332 -85.34 -35.10 36.63
N LYS A 333 -85.50 -34.06 37.45
CA LYS A 333 -84.56 -32.91 37.48
C LYS A 333 -83.14 -33.31 37.85
N GLU A 334 -82.96 -34.24 38.77
CA GLU A 334 -81.66 -34.81 39.12
C GLU A 334 -80.99 -35.46 37.91
N LYS A 335 -81.74 -36.22 37.10
CA LYS A 335 -81.22 -36.84 35.88
C LYS A 335 -80.80 -35.81 34.84
N GLU A 336 -81.61 -34.78 34.60
CA GLU A 336 -81.28 -33.69 33.67
C GLU A 336 -80.00 -32.94 34.11
N LEU A 337 -79.85 -32.68 35.40
CA LEU A 337 -78.64 -32.06 35.96
C LEU A 337 -77.41 -32.97 35.81
N LEU A 338 -77.56 -34.29 36.00
CA LEU A 338 -76.46 -35.22 35.79
C LEU A 338 -76.03 -35.32 34.31
N GLU A 339 -76.97 -35.22 33.37
CA GLU A 339 -76.66 -35.19 31.94
C GLU A 339 -75.93 -33.90 31.53
N THR A 340 -76.36 -32.75 32.05
CA THR A 340 -75.68 -31.47 31.81
C THR A 340 -74.27 -31.44 32.42
N ILE A 341 -74.08 -31.99 33.62
CA ILE A 341 -72.74 -32.14 34.23
C ILE A 341 -71.84 -32.99 33.33
N ARG A 342 -72.32 -34.14 32.84
CA ARG A 342 -71.54 -35.00 31.92
C ARG A 342 -71.17 -34.29 30.62
N GLY A 343 -72.05 -33.44 30.09
CA GLY A 343 -71.77 -32.60 28.92
C GLY A 343 -70.61 -31.63 29.20
N LEU A 344 -70.71 -30.88 30.29
CA LEU A 344 -69.68 -29.91 30.70
C LEU A 344 -68.33 -30.58 31.02
N GLU A 345 -68.33 -31.76 31.63
CA GLU A 345 -67.11 -32.54 31.88
C GLU A 345 -66.39 -32.93 30.58
N LYS A 346 -67.15 -33.28 29.54
CA LYS A 346 -66.61 -33.61 28.22
C LYS A 346 -66.00 -32.39 27.53
N ASP A 347 -66.65 -31.23 27.64
CA ASP A 347 -66.13 -29.97 27.09
C ASP A 347 -64.85 -29.52 27.82
N ILE A 348 -64.80 -29.68 29.14
CA ILE A 348 -63.59 -29.43 29.95
C ILE A 348 -62.44 -30.36 29.49
N GLN A 349 -62.71 -31.64 29.22
CA GLN A 349 -61.69 -32.54 28.67
C GLN A 349 -61.23 -32.12 27.27
N GLY A 350 -62.14 -31.67 26.41
CA GLY A 350 -61.84 -31.14 25.08
C GLY A 350 -60.91 -29.93 25.14
N HIS A 351 -61.27 -28.92 25.94
CA HIS A 351 -60.44 -27.73 26.13
C HIS A 351 -59.09 -28.03 26.76
N ARG A 352 -59.01 -28.97 27.71
CA ARG A 352 -57.72 -29.42 28.28
C ARG A 352 -56.81 -30.06 27.23
N LYS A 353 -57.37 -30.81 26.28
CA LYS A 353 -56.59 -31.40 25.19
C LYS A 353 -56.07 -30.33 24.22
N GLU A 354 -56.92 -29.37 23.86
CA GLU A 354 -56.53 -28.24 23.00
C GLU A 354 -55.45 -27.37 23.64
N ILE A 355 -55.52 -27.12 24.95
CA ILE A 355 -54.49 -26.39 25.69
C ILE A 355 -53.14 -27.12 25.60
N ARG A 356 -53.10 -28.44 25.80
CA ARG A 356 -51.86 -29.22 25.67
C ARG A 356 -51.27 -29.16 24.26
N GLU A 357 -52.10 -29.30 23.23
CA GLU A 357 -51.64 -29.23 21.83
C GLU A 357 -51.07 -27.84 21.49
N ARG A 358 -51.65 -26.78 22.07
CA ARG A 358 -51.11 -25.41 21.96
C ARG A 358 -49.81 -25.25 22.75
N GLU A 359 -49.71 -25.82 23.95
CA GLU A 359 -48.48 -25.82 24.77
C GLU A 359 -47.33 -26.53 24.04
N ASP A 360 -47.58 -27.69 23.43
CA ASP A 360 -46.57 -28.41 22.63
C ASP A 360 -46.10 -27.57 21.43
N THR A 361 -47.04 -26.92 20.74
CA THR A 361 -46.73 -26.02 19.62
C THR A 361 -45.91 -24.80 20.07
N ILE A 362 -46.22 -24.25 21.25
CA ILE A 362 -45.46 -23.16 21.85
C ILE A 362 -44.04 -23.64 22.17
N HIS A 363 -43.90 -24.81 22.79
CA HIS A 363 -42.60 -25.39 23.13
C HIS A 363 -41.70 -25.60 21.91
N ASP A 364 -42.25 -26.13 20.80
CA ASP A 364 -41.51 -26.28 19.55
C ASP A 364 -41.08 -24.93 18.95
N LYS A 365 -41.95 -23.91 19.03
CA LYS A 365 -41.61 -22.55 18.60
C LYS A 365 -40.54 -21.91 19.49
N GLU A 366 -40.60 -22.10 20.81
CA GLU A 366 -39.60 -21.63 21.76
C GLU A 366 -38.24 -22.28 21.49
N LYS A 367 -38.21 -23.59 21.26
CA LYS A 367 -36.99 -24.31 20.87
C LYS A 367 -36.42 -23.77 19.56
N ARG A 368 -37.28 -23.50 18.57
CA ARG A 368 -36.85 -22.88 17.30
C ARG A 368 -36.30 -21.48 17.50
N ILE A 369 -36.91 -20.68 18.37
CA ILE A 369 -36.43 -19.34 18.73
C ILE A 369 -35.07 -19.44 19.41
N TYR A 370 -34.86 -20.39 20.31
CA TYR A 370 -33.59 -20.62 20.98
C TYR A 370 -32.47 -20.96 19.98
N ASP A 371 -32.71 -21.90 19.06
CA ASP A 371 -31.74 -22.27 18.02
C ASP A 371 -31.42 -21.09 17.10
N LEU A 372 -32.42 -20.29 16.74
CA LEU A 372 -32.23 -19.07 15.94
C LEU A 372 -31.46 -18.00 16.71
N LYS A 373 -31.72 -17.81 18.01
CA LYS A 373 -30.95 -16.90 18.87
C LYS A 373 -29.49 -17.32 18.94
N LYS A 374 -29.20 -18.62 19.10
CA LYS A 374 -27.84 -19.15 19.11
C LYS A 374 -27.12 -18.93 17.78
N LYS A 375 -27.78 -19.21 16.66
CA LYS A 375 -27.25 -18.90 15.31
C LYS A 375 -27.06 -17.40 15.10
N ASN A 376 -27.94 -16.57 15.64
CA ASN A 376 -27.80 -15.11 15.54
C ASN A 376 -26.61 -14.60 16.35
N GLN A 377 -26.35 -15.15 17.54
CA GLN A 377 -25.13 -14.88 18.31
C GLN A 377 -23.86 -15.33 17.57
N GLU A 378 -23.89 -16.48 16.88
CA GLU A 378 -22.79 -16.91 16.02
C GLU A 378 -22.58 -15.94 14.84
N LEU A 379 -23.65 -15.47 14.21
CA LEU A 379 -23.59 -14.46 13.15
C LEU A 379 -23.07 -13.10 13.66
N GLU A 380 -23.39 -12.70 14.88
CA GLU A 380 -22.81 -11.52 15.52
C GLU A 380 -21.31 -11.69 15.71
N LYS A 381 -20.83 -12.87 16.14
CA LYS A 381 -19.39 -13.16 16.21
C LYS A 381 -18.73 -13.09 14.84
N PHE A 382 -19.36 -13.64 13.79
CA PHE A 382 -18.86 -13.51 12.42
C PHE A 382 -18.85 -12.05 11.96
N LYS A 383 -19.87 -11.26 12.32
CA LYS A 383 -19.92 -9.83 12.04
C LYS A 383 -18.75 -9.10 12.71
N PHE A 384 -18.43 -9.39 13.97
CA PHE A 384 -17.26 -8.80 14.64
C PHE A 384 -15.94 -9.16 13.95
N VAL A 385 -15.75 -10.42 13.56
CA VAL A 385 -14.55 -10.86 12.84
C VAL A 385 -14.46 -10.20 11.46
N LEU A 386 -15.57 -10.09 10.75
CA LEU A 386 -15.63 -9.42 9.45
C LEU A 386 -15.43 -7.91 9.56
N ASP A 387 -16.01 -7.25 10.56
CA ASP A 387 -15.82 -5.82 10.84
C ASP A 387 -14.37 -5.52 11.25
N TYR A 388 -13.74 -6.43 12.00
CA TYR A 388 -12.30 -6.36 12.27
C TYR A 388 -11.50 -6.52 10.97
N LYS A 389 -11.83 -7.52 10.13
CA LYS A 389 -11.12 -7.76 8.86
C LYS A 389 -11.32 -6.61 7.87
N ILE A 390 -12.49 -6.00 7.82
CA ILE A 390 -12.79 -4.81 7.03
C ILE A 390 -11.98 -3.62 7.52
N ARG A 391 -11.88 -3.39 8.84
CA ARG A 391 -11.03 -2.33 9.41
C ARG A 391 -9.55 -2.55 9.11
N GLU A 392 -9.06 -3.77 9.27
CA GLU A 392 -7.68 -4.15 8.95
C GLU A 392 -7.36 -3.91 7.46
N LEU A 393 -8.26 -4.34 6.56
CA LEU A 393 -8.11 -4.10 5.12
C LEU A 393 -8.21 -2.62 4.75
N ARG A 394 -9.12 -1.86 5.37
CA ARG A 394 -9.21 -0.40 5.18
C ARG A 394 -7.92 0.30 5.63
N ARG A 395 -7.35 -0.10 6.77
CA ARG A 395 -6.06 0.41 7.28
C ARG A 395 -4.89 0.12 6.34
N GLN A 396 -4.94 -0.96 5.55
CA GLN A 396 -3.94 -1.28 4.54
C GLN A 396 -4.17 -0.56 3.20
N ILE A 397 -5.43 -0.23 2.87
CA ILE A 397 -5.81 0.48 1.65
C ILE A 397 -5.55 1.99 1.78
N GLU A 398 -5.83 2.57 2.94
CA GLU A 398 -5.66 4.00 3.21
C GLU A 398 -4.25 4.56 2.90
N PRO A 399 -3.13 3.94 3.32
CA PRO A 399 -1.80 4.42 2.93
C PRO A 399 -1.54 4.31 1.43
N ARG A 400 -2.08 3.27 0.77
CA ARG A 400 -1.96 3.12 -0.69
C ARG A 400 -2.78 4.17 -1.44
N GLU A 401 -3.96 4.53 -0.95
CA GLU A 401 -4.76 5.60 -1.53
C GLU A 401 -4.10 6.97 -1.36
N ASN A 402 -3.48 7.22 -0.20
CA ASN A 402 -2.72 8.44 0.05
C ASN A 402 -1.45 8.52 -0.83
N GLU A 403 -0.72 7.41 -1.02
CA GLU A 403 0.41 7.33 -1.96
C GLU A 403 -0.04 7.59 -3.40
N ILE A 404 -1.17 7.00 -3.82
CA ILE A 404 -1.74 7.25 -5.16
C ILE A 404 -2.15 8.71 -5.32
N ALA A 405 -2.73 9.33 -4.29
CA ALA A 405 -3.08 10.74 -4.30
C ALA A 405 -1.83 11.62 -4.42
N ALA A 406 -0.79 11.35 -3.63
CA ALA A 406 0.49 12.06 -3.71
C ALA A 406 1.16 11.91 -5.08
N MET A 407 1.19 10.70 -5.63
CA MET A 407 1.71 10.46 -6.98
C MET A 407 0.90 11.19 -8.05
N ARG A 408 -0.43 11.30 -7.90
CA ARG A 408 -1.27 12.10 -8.82
C ARG A 408 -0.93 13.58 -8.76
N THR A 409 -0.76 14.14 -7.55
CA THR A 409 -0.36 15.55 -7.40
C THR A 409 1.02 15.79 -8.00
N GLN A 410 1.97 14.87 -7.80
CA GLN A 410 3.30 14.96 -8.41
C GLN A 410 3.25 14.91 -9.94
N ILE A 411 2.35 14.09 -10.52
CA ILE A 411 2.13 14.05 -11.97
C ILE A 411 1.54 15.38 -12.46
N GLU A 412 0.56 15.95 -11.73
CA GLU A 412 -0.02 17.25 -12.08
C GLU A 412 1.02 18.39 -12.03
N GLU A 413 1.90 18.39 -11.03
CA GLU A 413 3.00 19.35 -10.92
C GLU A 413 4.01 19.18 -12.08
N MET A 414 4.37 17.94 -12.42
CA MET A 414 5.25 17.65 -13.54
C MET A 414 4.64 18.04 -14.90
N ASP A 415 3.33 17.84 -15.07
CA ASP A 415 2.61 18.26 -16.28
C ASP A 415 2.59 19.80 -16.40
N LEU A 416 2.42 20.51 -15.28
CA LEU A 416 2.55 21.96 -15.21
C LEU A 416 3.96 22.45 -15.58
N GLU A 417 5.00 21.78 -15.10
CA GLU A 417 6.38 22.08 -15.50
C GLU A 417 6.62 21.80 -16.99
N LEU A 418 6.13 20.68 -17.51
CA LEU A 418 6.21 20.35 -18.93
C LEU A 418 5.51 21.41 -19.79
N GLU A 419 4.32 21.89 -19.39
CA GLU A 419 3.65 22.99 -20.07
C GLU A 419 4.49 24.27 -20.08
N GLN A 420 5.16 24.60 -18.97
CA GLN A 420 6.06 25.75 -18.90
C GLN A 420 7.26 25.58 -19.85
N TYR A 421 7.85 24.39 -19.91
CA TYR A 421 8.90 24.07 -20.88
C TYR A 421 8.42 24.18 -22.32
N TYR A 422 7.20 23.70 -22.64
CA TYR A 422 6.63 23.86 -23.98
C TYR A 422 6.43 25.33 -24.36
N LYS A 423 5.92 26.16 -23.44
CA LYS A 423 5.77 27.61 -23.65
C LYS A 423 7.12 28.30 -23.85
N SER A 424 8.12 27.94 -23.03
CA SER A 424 9.49 28.47 -23.16
C SER A 424 10.15 28.04 -24.46
N ASN A 425 10.04 26.77 -24.86
CA ASN A 425 10.60 26.27 -26.11
C ASN A 425 9.94 26.96 -27.32
N ALA A 426 8.61 27.14 -27.31
CA ALA A 426 7.92 27.88 -28.35
C ALA A 426 8.42 29.34 -28.46
N ALA A 427 8.71 30.00 -27.33
CA ALA A 427 9.28 31.35 -27.31
C ALA A 427 10.72 31.37 -27.84
N LEU A 428 11.55 30.39 -27.48
CA LEU A 428 12.91 30.25 -27.99
C LEU A 428 12.92 29.96 -29.50
N ASP A 429 12.01 29.13 -30.00
CA ASP A 429 11.87 28.83 -31.43
C ASP A 429 11.48 30.09 -32.23
N LEU A 430 10.56 30.91 -31.69
CA LEU A 430 10.24 32.22 -32.27
C LEU A 430 11.47 33.13 -32.31
N MET A 431 12.24 33.20 -31.21
CA MET A 431 13.45 34.00 -31.14
C MET A 431 14.54 33.51 -32.12
N ILE A 432 14.70 32.19 -32.28
CA ILE A 432 15.58 31.59 -33.28
C ILE A 432 15.11 31.98 -34.69
N GLY A 433 13.80 31.96 -34.95
CA GLY A 433 13.21 32.40 -36.21
C GLY A 433 13.52 33.87 -36.52
N GLU A 434 13.35 34.77 -35.55
CA GLU A 434 13.68 36.19 -35.67
C GLU A 434 15.17 36.43 -35.95
N LEU A 435 16.05 35.73 -35.21
CA LEU A 435 17.49 35.83 -35.40
C LEU A 435 17.93 35.32 -36.77
N ARG A 436 17.32 34.23 -37.28
CA ARG A 436 17.57 33.73 -38.64
C ARG A 436 17.12 34.74 -39.69
N LEU A 437 15.92 35.32 -39.56
CA LEU A 437 15.45 36.36 -40.47
C LEU A 437 16.36 37.59 -40.47
N LYS A 438 16.85 37.99 -39.30
CA LYS A 438 17.82 39.09 -39.16
C LYS A 438 19.16 38.75 -39.82
N MET A 439 19.65 37.53 -39.63
CA MET A 439 20.86 37.04 -40.29
C MET A 439 20.70 37.06 -41.81
N ASP A 440 19.59 36.56 -42.35
CA ASP A 440 19.31 36.57 -43.79
C ASP A 440 19.21 38.00 -44.34
N GLY A 441 18.58 38.91 -43.58
CA GLY A 441 18.53 40.33 -43.91
C GLY A 441 19.92 40.97 -43.97
N MET A 442 20.77 40.70 -42.97
CA MET A 442 22.16 41.17 -42.95
C MET A 442 23.00 40.56 -44.06
N GLN A 443 22.80 39.28 -44.39
CA GLN A 443 23.49 38.63 -45.51
C GLN A 443 23.10 39.25 -46.86
N ARG A 444 21.81 39.57 -47.05
CA ARG A 444 21.34 40.29 -48.24
C ARG A 444 21.95 41.69 -48.33
N GLU A 445 22.03 42.42 -47.22
CA GLU A 445 22.68 43.73 -47.18
C GLU A 445 24.19 43.61 -47.49
N ILE A 446 24.90 42.64 -46.91
CA ILE A 446 26.30 42.36 -47.23
C ILE A 446 26.47 42.06 -48.72
N HIS A 447 25.57 41.27 -49.30
CA HIS A 447 25.60 40.97 -50.73
C HIS A 447 25.41 42.23 -51.57
N HIS A 448 24.42 43.07 -51.22
CA HIS A 448 24.16 44.34 -51.88
C HIS A 448 25.37 45.30 -51.79
N GLN A 449 25.97 45.44 -50.60
CA GLN A 449 27.18 46.25 -50.40
C GLN A 449 28.37 45.71 -51.19
N ARG A 450 28.53 44.38 -51.28
CA ARG A 450 29.57 43.76 -52.12
C ARG A 450 29.36 44.04 -53.60
N GLN A 451 28.12 43.96 -54.10
CA GLN A 451 27.78 44.33 -55.48
C GLN A 451 28.08 45.81 -55.74
N ARG A 452 27.69 46.72 -54.84
CA ARG A 452 28.01 48.15 -54.95
C ARG A 452 29.51 48.41 -54.95
N LEU A 453 30.27 47.72 -54.09
CA LEU A 453 31.74 47.80 -54.08
C LEU A 453 32.37 47.27 -55.37
N GLN A 454 31.81 46.20 -55.96
CA GLN A 454 32.27 45.70 -57.26
C GLN A 454 31.94 46.69 -58.38
N GLY A 455 30.72 47.25 -58.41
CA GLY A 455 30.32 48.25 -59.41
C GLY A 455 31.19 49.51 -59.35
N THR A 456 31.43 50.05 -58.15
CA THR A 456 32.32 51.21 -57.96
C THR A 456 33.77 50.90 -58.32
N LYS A 457 34.29 49.71 -57.98
CA LYS A 457 35.63 49.28 -58.43
C LYS A 457 35.74 49.18 -59.95
N ALA A 458 34.73 48.60 -60.61
CA ALA A 458 34.69 48.51 -62.07
C ALA A 458 34.64 49.90 -62.71
N TYR A 459 33.83 50.81 -62.16
CA TYR A 459 33.77 52.20 -62.59
C TYR A 459 35.13 52.91 -62.47
N ILE A 460 35.80 52.78 -61.32
CA ILE A 460 37.15 53.34 -61.10
C ILE A 460 38.16 52.74 -62.07
N GLN A 461 38.11 51.42 -62.33
CA GLN A 461 39.01 50.76 -63.28
C GLN A 461 38.78 51.24 -64.72
N SER A 462 37.52 51.39 -65.15
CA SER A 462 37.19 51.94 -66.46
C SER A 462 37.66 53.38 -66.59
N PHE A 463 37.42 54.22 -65.57
CA PHE A 463 37.92 55.61 -65.55
C PHE A 463 39.44 55.67 -65.61
N SER A 464 40.14 54.85 -64.80
CA SER A 464 41.60 54.79 -64.80
C SER A 464 42.17 54.33 -66.14
N SER A 465 41.50 53.39 -66.83
CA SER A 465 41.90 52.93 -68.15
C SER A 465 41.73 54.03 -69.19
N ASP A 466 40.57 54.68 -69.20
CA ASP A 466 40.28 55.79 -70.13
C ASP A 466 41.18 57.01 -69.87
N LEU A 467 41.52 57.29 -68.61
CA LEU A 467 42.51 58.30 -68.23
C LEU A 467 43.92 57.93 -68.73
N HIS A 468 44.28 56.64 -68.67
CA HIS A 468 45.56 56.18 -69.20
C HIS A 468 45.65 56.34 -70.73
N VAL A 469 44.55 56.09 -71.44
CA VAL A 469 44.42 56.39 -72.88
C VAL A 469 44.52 57.89 -73.16
N CYS A 470 44.00 58.75 -72.27
CA CYS A 470 44.22 60.20 -72.38
C CYS A 470 45.71 60.57 -72.20
N LYS A 471 46.41 59.93 -71.26
CA LYS A 471 47.85 60.15 -71.00
C LYS A 471 48.71 59.84 -72.22
N THR A 472 48.43 58.78 -72.98
CA THR A 472 49.23 58.44 -74.18
C THR A 472 49.13 59.50 -75.29
N SER A 473 48.12 60.38 -75.23
CA SER A 473 47.90 61.46 -76.20
C SER A 473 48.60 62.79 -75.83
N LEU A 474 49.45 62.82 -74.80
CA LEU A 474 50.16 64.01 -74.31
C LEU A 474 51.05 64.72 -75.36
N GLY A 475 51.52 63.99 -76.39
CA GLY A 475 52.37 64.53 -77.45
C GLY A 475 51.64 65.33 -78.55
N ASP A 476 50.30 65.26 -78.60
CA ASP A 476 49.49 65.95 -79.62
C ASP A 476 48.38 66.78 -78.96
N HIS A 477 48.56 68.10 -78.95
CA HIS A 477 47.68 69.05 -78.26
C HIS A 477 46.24 69.01 -78.78
N ARG A 478 46.02 68.65 -80.06
CA ARG A 478 44.67 68.60 -80.64
C ARG A 478 43.93 67.31 -80.24
N ARG A 479 44.64 66.18 -80.18
CA ARG A 479 44.09 64.90 -79.70
C ARG A 479 43.84 64.90 -78.20
N LEU A 480 44.73 65.50 -77.40
CA LEU A 480 44.55 65.61 -75.96
C LEU A 480 43.28 66.40 -75.60
N LYS A 481 43.02 67.53 -76.27
CA LYS A 481 41.79 68.31 -76.05
C LYS A 481 40.54 67.48 -76.30
N ILE A 482 40.50 66.68 -77.38
CA ILE A 482 39.36 65.82 -77.71
C ILE A 482 39.20 64.70 -76.66
N ALA A 483 40.30 64.04 -76.28
CA ALA A 483 40.27 62.95 -75.30
C ALA A 483 39.80 63.42 -73.91
N VAL A 484 40.31 64.55 -73.42
CA VAL A 484 39.90 65.15 -72.12
C VAL A 484 38.45 65.65 -72.17
N THR A 485 38.03 66.25 -73.29
CA THR A 485 36.62 66.65 -73.47
C THR A 485 35.70 65.42 -73.49
N GLY A 486 36.11 64.32 -74.12
CA GLY A 486 35.39 63.05 -74.11
C GLY A 486 35.29 62.42 -72.71
N LEU A 487 36.37 62.46 -71.93
CA LEU A 487 36.39 61.98 -70.55
C LEU A 487 35.42 62.79 -69.67
N TYR A 488 35.42 64.12 -69.82
CA TYR A 488 34.49 65.02 -69.12
C TYR A 488 33.03 64.74 -69.49
N HIS A 489 32.74 64.49 -70.76
CA HIS A 489 31.36 64.13 -71.16
C HIS A 489 30.92 62.78 -70.60
N LYS A 490 31.80 61.76 -70.63
CA LYS A 490 31.47 60.39 -70.21
C LYS A 490 31.36 60.21 -68.69
N TYR A 491 32.18 60.91 -67.90
CA TYR A 491 32.24 60.69 -66.46
C TYR A 491 31.70 61.85 -65.61
N VAL A 492 31.51 63.05 -66.18
CA VAL A 492 31.00 64.23 -65.43
C VAL A 492 29.64 64.70 -65.94
N LEU A 493 29.39 64.66 -67.26
CA LEU A 493 28.07 65.03 -67.81
C LEU A 493 27.10 63.84 -67.88
N ALA A 494 27.56 62.63 -68.22
CA ALA A 494 26.71 61.44 -68.23
C ALA A 494 26.31 61.00 -66.81
N GLU A 495 27.15 61.25 -65.80
CA GLU A 495 26.83 60.96 -64.39
C GLU A 495 25.66 61.81 -63.86
N LYS A 496 25.50 63.05 -64.37
CA LYS A 496 24.34 63.89 -64.08
C LYS A 496 23.05 63.43 -64.77
N VAL A 497 23.14 62.65 -65.85
CA VAL A 497 21.96 62.11 -66.55
C VAL A 497 21.58 60.73 -66.01
N SER A 498 22.53 59.92 -65.56
CA SER A 498 22.27 58.63 -64.91
C SER A 498 21.72 58.79 -63.49
N ALA A 499 22.14 59.82 -62.75
CA ALA A 499 21.60 60.11 -61.41
C ALA A 499 20.08 60.45 -61.41
N ASP A 500 19.56 60.98 -62.52
CA ASP A 500 18.13 61.29 -62.68
C ASP A 500 17.31 60.08 -63.19
N LEU A 501 17.96 59.05 -63.77
CA LEU A 501 17.31 57.82 -64.26
C LEU A 501 17.28 56.69 -63.21
N ASP A 502 18.27 56.61 -62.32
CA ASP A 502 18.33 55.62 -61.24
C ASP A 502 17.26 55.84 -60.14
N ALA A 503 16.59 57.00 -60.14
CA ALA A 503 15.44 57.27 -59.26
C ALA A 503 14.12 56.65 -59.76
N ALA A 504 14.03 56.23 -61.04
CA ALA A 504 12.79 55.73 -61.65
C ALA A 504 12.75 54.21 -61.87
N ASP A 505 13.89 53.51 -61.83
CA ASP A 505 13.96 52.05 -62.09
C ASP A 505 13.87 51.19 -60.81
N ALA A 506 13.80 51.81 -59.63
CA ALA A 506 13.56 51.13 -58.36
C ALA A 506 12.08 50.69 -58.15
N THR A 507 11.21 50.91 -59.14
CA THR A 507 9.77 50.59 -59.08
C THR A 507 9.29 49.57 -60.12
N LEU A 508 10.19 48.80 -60.76
CA LEU A 508 9.80 47.68 -61.63
C LEU A 508 9.49 46.39 -60.84
N ASP A 509 8.25 46.34 -60.33
CA ASP A 509 7.31 45.22 -60.45
C ASP A 509 7.86 43.77 -60.46
N THR A 510 8.59 43.38 -59.42
CA THR A 510 8.86 41.96 -59.10
C THR A 510 8.48 41.57 -57.67
N THR A 511 8.20 42.54 -56.80
CA THR A 511 7.75 42.31 -55.42
C THR A 511 6.24 42.09 -55.31
N ALA A 512 5.44 42.69 -56.19
CA ALA A 512 3.98 42.56 -56.18
C ALA A 512 3.50 41.16 -56.60
N ASP A 513 4.16 40.53 -57.57
CA ASP A 513 3.83 39.16 -58.00
C ASP A 513 4.32 38.10 -56.99
N VAL A 514 5.47 38.32 -56.35
CA VAL A 514 5.93 37.46 -55.25
C VAL A 514 5.00 37.56 -54.05
N GLN A 515 4.58 38.77 -53.65
CA GLN A 515 3.62 38.95 -52.56
C GLN A 515 2.24 38.35 -52.87
N ARG A 516 1.76 38.42 -54.13
CA ARG A 516 0.51 37.77 -54.55
C ARG A 516 0.60 36.25 -54.48
N VAL A 517 1.73 35.67 -54.88
CA VAL A 517 1.94 34.21 -54.81
C VAL A 517 2.08 33.75 -53.36
N TYR A 518 2.80 34.50 -52.51
CA TYR A 518 2.87 34.24 -51.07
C TYR A 518 1.52 34.37 -50.38
N ASN A 519 0.71 35.37 -50.72
CA ASN A 519 -0.64 35.52 -50.15
C ASN A 519 -1.57 34.38 -50.58
N LYS A 520 -1.47 33.91 -51.84
CA LYS A 520 -2.22 32.73 -52.30
C LYS A 520 -1.77 31.44 -51.61
N GLN A 521 -0.46 31.25 -51.40
CA GLN A 521 0.07 30.12 -50.63
C GLN A 521 -0.35 30.18 -49.16
N ARG A 522 -0.35 31.37 -48.56
CA ARG A 522 -0.80 31.59 -47.20
C ARG A 522 -2.28 31.29 -47.05
N GLU A 523 -3.14 31.78 -47.95
CA GLU A 523 -4.57 31.43 -47.94
C GLU A 523 -4.83 29.93 -48.14
N PHE A 524 -4.04 29.26 -48.98
CA PHE A 524 -4.16 27.81 -49.17
C PHE A 524 -3.75 27.04 -47.90
N LEU A 525 -2.67 27.46 -47.24
CA LEU A 525 -2.23 26.89 -45.97
C LEU A 525 -3.21 27.19 -44.84
N GLU A 526 -3.75 28.40 -44.75
CA GLU A 526 -4.79 28.77 -43.78
C GLU A 526 -6.06 27.94 -44.00
N ARG A 527 -6.52 27.75 -45.24
CA ARG A 527 -7.66 26.86 -45.55
C ARG A 527 -7.38 25.41 -45.20
N ASN A 528 -6.16 24.92 -45.42
CA ASN A 528 -5.77 23.56 -45.04
C ASN A 528 -5.67 23.39 -43.53
N VAL A 529 -5.13 24.37 -42.81
CA VAL A 529 -5.08 24.37 -41.34
C VAL A 529 -6.49 24.42 -40.77
N ASP A 530 -7.39 25.22 -41.32
CA ASP A 530 -8.80 25.24 -40.91
C ASP A 530 -9.53 23.94 -41.24
N ALA A 531 -9.23 23.31 -42.38
CA ALA A 531 -9.75 21.99 -42.72
C ALA A 531 -9.24 20.91 -41.75
N LEU A 532 -7.95 20.94 -41.40
CA LEU A 532 -7.35 20.04 -40.41
C LEU A 532 -7.92 20.27 -39.01
N LYS A 533 -8.09 21.53 -38.58
CA LYS A 533 -8.75 21.86 -37.31
C LYS A 533 -10.18 21.33 -37.26
N ARG A 534 -10.96 21.52 -38.32
CA ARG A 534 -12.32 20.95 -38.41
C ARG A 534 -12.31 19.43 -38.40
N ASN A 535 -11.33 18.78 -39.05
CA ASN A 535 -11.21 17.33 -39.02
C ASN A 535 -10.82 16.82 -37.63
N ILE A 536 -9.88 17.46 -36.94
CA ILE A 536 -9.51 17.13 -35.56
C ILE A 536 -10.71 17.31 -34.62
N SER A 537 -11.45 18.43 -34.72
CA SER A 537 -12.65 18.63 -33.91
C SER A 537 -13.71 17.56 -34.18
N LYS A 538 -13.91 17.18 -35.45
CA LYS A 538 -14.81 16.08 -35.81
C LYS A 538 -14.32 14.73 -35.27
N ASP A 539 -13.03 14.44 -35.34
CA ASP A 539 -12.45 13.20 -34.83
C ASP A 539 -12.57 13.12 -33.31
N VAL A 540 -12.39 14.24 -32.59
CA VAL A 540 -12.64 14.32 -31.14
C VAL A 540 -14.12 14.07 -30.82
N GLU A 541 -15.05 14.65 -31.60
CA GLU A 541 -16.48 14.36 -31.42
C GLU A 541 -16.84 12.90 -31.73
N VAL A 542 -16.23 12.31 -32.75
CA VAL A 542 -16.41 10.89 -33.11
C VAL A 542 -15.83 10.00 -32.01
N GLN A 543 -14.62 10.27 -31.53
CA GLN A 543 -14.03 9.55 -30.40
C GLN A 543 -14.88 9.68 -29.13
N GLY A 544 -15.42 10.87 -28.85
CA GLY A 544 -16.33 11.07 -27.72
C GLY A 544 -17.63 10.26 -27.86
N ARG A 545 -18.20 10.20 -29.07
CA ARG A 545 -19.38 9.37 -29.37
C ARG A 545 -19.06 7.88 -29.27
N ASP A 546 -17.92 7.43 -29.76
CA ASP A 546 -17.51 6.03 -29.74
C ASP A 546 -17.13 5.58 -28.33
N HIS A 547 -16.47 6.43 -27.54
CA HIS A 547 -16.25 6.20 -26.11
C HIS A 547 -17.59 6.07 -25.36
N SER A 548 -18.56 6.95 -25.66
CA SER A 548 -19.90 6.88 -25.07
C SER A 548 -20.71 5.66 -25.53
N LYS A 549 -20.44 5.12 -26.72
CA LYS A 549 -21.01 3.84 -27.19
C LYS A 549 -20.35 2.66 -26.48
N LEU A 550 -19.01 2.62 -26.43
CA LEU A 550 -18.23 1.61 -25.71
C LEU A 550 -18.60 1.54 -24.23
N MET A 551 -18.85 2.68 -23.57
CA MET A 551 -19.31 2.70 -22.19
C MET A 551 -20.73 2.13 -22.02
N ARG A 552 -21.63 2.38 -22.97
CA ARG A 552 -22.98 1.79 -22.96
C ARG A 552 -22.94 0.29 -23.25
N GLU A 553 -22.19 -0.13 -24.25
CA GLU A 553 -21.98 -1.54 -24.58
C GLU A 553 -21.29 -2.28 -23.43
N GLY A 554 -20.27 -1.68 -22.82
CA GLY A 554 -19.62 -2.19 -21.61
C GLY A 554 -20.57 -2.33 -20.43
N ALA A 555 -21.50 -1.38 -20.24
CA ALA A 555 -22.53 -1.48 -19.21
C ALA A 555 -23.54 -2.60 -19.49
N VAL A 556 -23.91 -2.83 -20.76
CA VAL A 556 -24.78 -3.95 -21.18
C VAL A 556 -24.07 -5.28 -20.97
N LEU A 557 -22.83 -5.42 -21.45
CA LEU A 557 -22.00 -6.61 -21.26
C LEU A 557 -21.75 -6.91 -19.78
N THR A 558 -21.59 -5.89 -18.95
CA THR A 558 -21.47 -6.07 -17.49
C THR A 558 -22.77 -6.60 -16.88
N LYS A 559 -23.92 -6.13 -17.36
CA LYS A 559 -25.23 -6.67 -16.94
C LYS A 559 -25.40 -8.13 -17.39
N GLU A 560 -25.04 -8.45 -18.63
CA GLU A 560 -25.08 -9.82 -19.17
C GLU A 560 -24.11 -10.75 -18.44
N LEU A 561 -22.88 -10.31 -18.16
CA LEU A 561 -21.90 -11.06 -17.37
C LEU A 561 -22.41 -11.33 -15.96
N ASN A 562 -23.03 -10.33 -15.32
CA ASN A 562 -23.63 -10.50 -14.00
C ASN A 562 -24.85 -11.42 -14.03
N HIS A 563 -25.64 -11.41 -15.11
CA HIS A 563 -26.75 -12.33 -15.31
C HIS A 563 -26.24 -13.78 -15.48
N LEU A 564 -25.28 -14.00 -16.37
CA LEU A 564 -24.62 -15.29 -16.58
C LEU A 564 -23.93 -15.81 -15.32
N ARG A 565 -23.34 -14.94 -14.49
CA ARG A 565 -22.79 -15.32 -13.19
C ARG A 565 -23.87 -15.81 -12.23
N ARG A 566 -25.06 -15.19 -12.22
CA ARG A 566 -26.19 -15.66 -11.41
C ARG A 566 -26.70 -17.00 -11.91
N GLU A 567 -26.92 -17.15 -13.21
CA GLU A 567 -27.34 -18.42 -13.81
C GLU A 567 -26.31 -19.54 -13.56
N SER A 568 -25.02 -19.26 -13.72
CA SER A 568 -23.95 -20.22 -13.40
C SER A 568 -23.99 -20.66 -11.94
N ASN A 569 -24.23 -19.73 -11.02
CA ASN A 569 -24.33 -20.03 -9.60
C ASN A 569 -25.60 -20.84 -9.27
N GLU A 570 -26.73 -20.52 -9.91
CA GLU A 570 -27.97 -21.30 -9.81
C GLU A 570 -27.78 -22.72 -10.34
N MET A 571 -27.13 -22.89 -11.48
CA MET A 571 -26.80 -24.19 -12.06
C MET A 571 -25.85 -25.00 -11.17
N LEU A 572 -24.87 -24.34 -10.53
CA LEU A 572 -24.00 -25.00 -9.54
C LEU A 572 -24.78 -25.44 -8.29
N ILE A 573 -25.75 -24.65 -7.83
CA ILE A 573 -26.63 -25.01 -6.73
C ILE A 573 -27.53 -26.19 -7.11
N GLN A 574 -28.11 -26.18 -8.32
CA GLN A 574 -28.90 -27.29 -8.84
C GLN A 574 -28.06 -28.57 -8.98
N ARG A 575 -26.84 -28.46 -9.53
CA ARG A 575 -25.89 -29.59 -9.62
C ARG A 575 -25.55 -30.15 -8.23
N ARG A 576 -25.34 -29.30 -7.22
CA ARG A 576 -25.11 -29.74 -5.84
C ARG A 576 -26.34 -30.41 -5.23
N LYS A 577 -27.55 -29.96 -5.54
CA LYS A 577 -28.80 -30.61 -5.10
C LYS A 577 -28.96 -31.98 -5.75
N LEU A 578 -28.77 -32.08 -7.08
CA LEU A 578 -28.81 -33.34 -7.81
C LEU A 578 -27.73 -34.32 -7.33
N LEU A 579 -26.50 -33.87 -7.09
CA LEU A 579 -25.45 -34.71 -6.50
C LEU A 579 -25.83 -35.24 -5.11
N LYS A 580 -26.49 -34.42 -4.28
CA LYS A 580 -27.01 -34.88 -2.98
C LYS A 580 -28.13 -35.90 -3.13
N GLU A 581 -29.02 -35.73 -4.10
CA GLU A 581 -30.09 -36.69 -4.40
C GLU A 581 -29.56 -38.01 -4.97
N VAL A 582 -28.55 -37.97 -5.86
CA VAL A 582 -27.88 -39.16 -6.41
C VAL A 582 -27.18 -39.95 -5.31
N VAL A 583 -26.48 -39.26 -4.39
CA VAL A 583 -25.85 -39.87 -3.21
C VAL A 583 -26.90 -40.46 -2.26
N GLN A 584 -28.05 -39.79 -2.06
CA GLN A 584 -29.15 -40.32 -1.24
C GLN A 584 -29.87 -41.52 -1.86
N ARG A 585 -29.84 -41.67 -3.20
CA ARG A 585 -30.41 -42.81 -3.92
C ARG A 585 -29.43 -43.97 -4.14
N GLY A 586 -28.20 -43.86 -3.61
CA GLY A 586 -27.20 -44.94 -3.67
C GLY A 586 -26.65 -45.22 -5.06
N MET A 587 -26.74 -44.27 -6.00
CA MET A 587 -26.14 -44.40 -7.34
C MET A 587 -24.79 -43.69 -7.38
N ASP A 588 -23.81 -44.32 -8.04
CA ASP A 588 -22.42 -43.89 -8.08
C ASP A 588 -22.27 -42.56 -8.84
N PRO A 589 -21.70 -41.48 -8.26
CA PRO A 589 -21.69 -40.15 -8.87
C PRO A 589 -20.76 -39.97 -10.09
N LYS A 590 -20.24 -41.07 -10.66
CA LYS A 590 -19.38 -41.11 -11.85
C LYS A 590 -19.89 -42.01 -12.99
N ALA A 591 -21.03 -42.67 -12.83
CA ALA A 591 -21.76 -43.29 -13.93
C ALA A 591 -22.68 -42.25 -14.59
#